data_AF-A0A9D5SYT9-F1
#
_entry.id   AF-A0A9D5SYT9-F1
#
_cell.length_a   1.000
_cell.length_b   1.000
_cell.length_c   1.000
_cell.angle_alpha   90.00
_cell.angle_beta   90.00
_cell.angle_gamma   90.00
#
_symmetry.space_group_name_H-M   'P 1'
#
loop_
_entity.id
_entity.type
_entity.pdbx_description
1 polymer ?
#
loop_
_entity_poly.entity_id
_entity_poly.type
_entity_poly.pdbx_seq_one_letter_code
_entity_poly.pdbx_strand_id
1 'polypeptide(L)'
;MLCTLALVLFLVCVIPNDDLPFLVCLILYLFMLCIILFAGKFASRLALSEHNRIQKTLDEQCDPQAYIDSLSPMMKRAMKVEKITNGASYYGAMLRLNRAVALSCLGEFDEAIEETDKVLSLAATDKYRIIKMMGCHNLASFYRTRAGEGDIETAREKLSTAKELLRELQPTLSTNFPTYHNIICCMEHSIDIDESKNLESAREFFKKQLEFPTGTRAELSYRDALARICLALGETDAANEQFAVIAQKGSKTYLGREAAKKLA
;
A
#
# COMPACT_ATOMS: atom_id res chain seq x y z
N MET A 1 9.84 -29.41 10.61
CA MET A 1 10.96 -29.85 11.49
C MET A 1 10.66 -31.21 12.10
N LEU A 2 9.55 -31.38 12.85
CA LEU A 2 9.15 -32.69 13.40
C LEU A 2 9.01 -33.80 12.35
N CYS A 3 8.34 -33.53 11.22
CA CYS A 3 8.18 -34.53 10.15
C CYS A 3 9.51 -34.89 9.46
N THR A 4 10.44 -33.94 9.34
CA THR A 4 11.75 -34.18 8.71
C THR A 4 12.65 -35.00 9.62
N LEU A 5 12.61 -34.73 10.93
CA LEU A 5 13.32 -35.51 11.94
C LEU A 5 12.78 -36.95 12.02
N ALA A 6 11.45 -37.11 11.99
CA ALA A 6 10.82 -38.41 11.97
C ALA A 6 11.15 -39.21 10.69
N LEU A 7 11.20 -38.56 9.53
CA LEU A 7 11.60 -39.19 8.26
C LEU A 7 13.06 -39.64 8.28
N VAL A 8 13.96 -38.80 8.82
CA VAL A 8 15.39 -39.16 8.97
C VAL A 8 15.55 -40.35 9.91
N LEU A 9 14.87 -40.35 11.07
CA LEU A 9 14.90 -41.47 12.01
C LEU A 9 14.33 -42.76 11.40
N PHE A 10 13.23 -42.65 10.63
CA PHE A 10 12.65 -43.79 9.92
C PHE A 10 13.61 -44.36 8.87
N LEU A 11 14.26 -43.51 8.06
CA LEU A 11 15.23 -43.93 7.05
C LEU A 11 16.46 -44.61 7.68
N VAL A 12 16.93 -44.12 8.83
CA VAL A 12 18.03 -44.74 9.59
C VAL A 12 17.66 -46.14 10.09
N CYS A 13 16.39 -46.37 10.46
CA CYS A 13 15.94 -47.66 10.98
C CYS A 13 15.65 -48.71 9.88
N VAL A 14 15.42 -48.30 8.63
CA VAL A 14 14.92 -49.19 7.57
C VAL A 14 16.01 -49.57 6.55
N ILE A 15 17.09 -48.77 6.42
CA ILE A 15 18.15 -49.02 5.43
C ILE A 15 19.17 -50.02 6.00
N PRO A 16 19.45 -51.16 5.31
CA PRO A 16 20.46 -52.14 5.74
C PRO A 16 21.86 -51.51 5.89
N ASN A 17 22.65 -52.01 6.84
CA ASN A 17 23.96 -51.44 7.22
C ASN A 17 25.00 -51.37 6.08
N ASP A 18 24.84 -52.12 4.99
CA ASP A 18 25.80 -52.15 3.88
C ASP A 18 25.77 -50.87 3.00
N ASP A 19 24.72 -50.05 3.12
CA ASP A 19 24.55 -48.77 2.41
C ASP A 19 24.83 -47.53 3.29
N LEU A 20 25.57 -47.70 4.40
CA LEU A 20 25.87 -46.62 5.36
C LEU A 20 26.39 -45.31 4.71
N PRO A 21 27.30 -45.33 3.70
CA PRO A 21 27.75 -44.10 3.05
C PRO A 21 26.62 -43.34 2.34
N PHE A 22 25.69 -44.06 1.72
CA PHE A 22 24.53 -43.46 1.04
C PHE A 22 23.58 -42.82 2.06
N LEU A 23 23.29 -43.52 3.16
CA LEU A 23 22.45 -42.99 4.25
C LEU A 23 23.04 -41.70 4.85
N VAL A 24 24.35 -41.67 5.11
CA VAL A 24 25.04 -40.47 5.62
C VAL A 24 24.93 -39.31 4.62
N CYS A 25 25.17 -39.57 3.33
CA CYS A 25 25.04 -38.54 2.28
C CYS A 25 23.61 -37.98 2.21
N LEU A 26 22.59 -38.83 2.30
CA LEU A 26 21.19 -38.42 2.30
C LEU A 26 20.85 -37.55 3.52
N ILE A 27 21.33 -37.91 4.72
CA ILE A 27 21.14 -37.12 5.94
C ILE A 27 21.79 -35.75 5.81
N LEU A 28 23.03 -35.68 5.33
CA LEU A 28 23.73 -34.42 5.11
C LEU A 28 23.01 -33.54 4.09
N TYR A 29 22.51 -34.13 2.99
CA TYR A 29 21.72 -33.42 2.00
C TYR A 29 20.42 -32.85 2.58
N LEU A 30 19.66 -33.65 3.32
CA LEU A 30 18.42 -33.21 3.98
C LEU A 30 18.68 -32.12 5.03
N PHE A 31 19.78 -32.23 5.77
CA PHE A 31 20.21 -31.23 6.73
C PHE A 31 20.56 -29.90 6.05
N MET A 32 21.33 -29.94 4.96
CA MET A 32 21.65 -28.76 4.14
C MET A 32 20.38 -28.12 3.55
N LEU A 33 19.44 -28.92 3.06
CA LEU A 33 18.15 -28.42 2.58
C LEU A 33 17.36 -27.74 3.70
N CYS A 34 17.36 -28.30 4.92
CA CYS A 34 16.73 -27.67 6.08
C CYS A 34 17.37 -26.32 6.43
N ILE A 35 18.70 -26.22 6.40
CA ILE A 35 19.43 -24.96 6.62
C ILE A 35 19.01 -23.92 5.58
N ILE A 36 18.99 -24.28 4.30
CA ILE A 36 18.60 -23.38 3.20
C ILE A 36 17.15 -22.88 3.39
N LEU A 37 16.22 -23.77 3.71
CA LEU A 37 14.82 -23.41 3.94
C LEU A 37 14.65 -22.52 5.19
N PHE A 38 15.39 -22.81 6.27
CA PHE A 38 15.38 -22.01 7.48
C PHE A 38 15.97 -20.62 7.23
N ALA A 39 17.12 -20.54 6.57
CA ALA A 39 17.74 -19.28 6.18
C ALA A 39 16.81 -18.44 5.29
N GLY A 40 16.12 -19.07 4.33
CA GLY A 40 15.12 -18.41 3.49
C GLY A 40 13.95 -17.83 4.30
N LYS A 41 13.37 -18.60 5.22
CA LYS A 41 12.28 -18.12 6.11
C LYS A 41 12.75 -17.02 7.07
N PHE A 42 13.98 -17.12 7.57
CA PHE A 42 14.56 -16.11 8.44
C PHE A 42 14.79 -14.81 7.67
N ALA A 43 15.38 -14.88 6.47
CA ALA A 43 15.56 -13.74 5.59
C ALA A 43 14.22 -13.08 5.20
N SER A 44 13.18 -13.87 4.92
CA SER A 44 11.86 -13.32 4.60
C SER A 44 11.22 -12.60 5.79
N ARG A 45 11.40 -13.11 7.02
CA ARG A 45 10.94 -12.44 8.25
C ARG A 45 11.69 -11.15 8.51
N LEU A 46 13.02 -11.13 8.31
CA LEU A 46 13.81 -9.92 8.41
C LEU A 46 13.38 -8.87 7.38
N ALA A 47 13.17 -9.28 6.13
CA ALA A 47 12.69 -8.40 5.07
C ALA A 47 11.30 -7.82 5.38
N LEU A 48 10.39 -8.64 5.92
CA LEU A 48 9.07 -8.17 6.36
C LEU A 48 9.15 -7.21 7.55
N SER A 49 10.01 -7.49 8.53
CA SER A 49 10.25 -6.61 9.66
C SER A 49 10.80 -5.25 9.21
N GLU A 50 11.75 -5.25 8.28
CA GLU A 50 12.31 -4.03 7.70
C GLU A 50 11.25 -3.26 6.91
N HIS A 51 10.45 -3.95 6.10
CA HIS A 51 9.35 -3.34 5.38
C HIS A 51 8.33 -2.69 6.32
N ASN A 52 7.94 -3.38 7.39
CA ASN A 52 7.03 -2.84 8.41
C ASN A 52 7.63 -1.62 9.11
N ARG A 53 8.93 -1.64 9.40
CA ARG A 53 9.63 -0.49 9.98
C ARG A 53 9.58 0.73 9.05
N ILE A 54 9.87 0.52 7.77
CA ILE A 54 9.81 1.58 6.75
C ILE A 54 8.36 2.09 6.64
N GLN A 55 7.37 1.21 6.59
CA GLN A 55 5.96 1.57 6.51
C GLN A 55 5.49 2.46 7.68
N LYS A 56 5.97 2.20 8.90
CA LYS A 56 5.67 3.03 10.07
C LYS A 56 6.14 4.48 9.93
N THR A 57 7.23 4.74 9.20
CA THR A 57 7.69 6.11 8.92
C THR A 57 6.63 6.91 8.17
N LEU A 58 5.93 6.28 7.22
CA LEU A 58 4.85 6.93 6.48
C LEU A 58 3.54 6.95 7.28
N ASP A 59 3.13 5.82 7.86
CA ASP A 59 1.79 5.66 8.43
C ASP A 59 1.66 6.19 9.86
N GLU A 60 2.70 6.08 10.71
CA GLU A 60 2.68 6.53 12.11
C GLU A 60 3.37 7.89 12.28
N GLN A 61 4.52 8.10 11.64
CA GLN A 61 5.30 9.35 11.79
C GLN A 61 4.90 10.44 10.79
N CYS A 62 4.07 10.08 9.81
CA CYS A 62 3.63 10.97 8.73
C CYS A 62 4.80 11.70 8.04
N ASP A 63 5.93 11.01 7.85
CA ASP A 63 7.15 11.55 7.24
C ASP A 63 7.36 10.94 5.84
N PRO A 64 6.69 11.47 4.81
CA PRO A 64 6.79 10.91 3.46
C PRO A 64 8.19 11.04 2.86
N GLN A 65 8.98 12.06 3.22
CA GLN A 65 10.35 12.21 2.71
C GLN A 65 11.25 11.10 3.26
N ALA A 66 11.24 10.87 4.58
CA ALA A 66 12.02 9.80 5.19
C ALA A 66 11.61 8.41 4.66
N TYR A 67 10.33 8.23 4.32
CA TYR A 67 9.85 7.02 3.65
C TYR A 67 10.45 6.85 2.25
N ILE A 68 10.44 7.90 1.41
CA ILE A 68 11.03 7.88 0.06
C ILE A 68 12.53 7.58 0.13
N ASP A 69 13.24 8.20 1.08
CA ASP A 69 14.67 7.96 1.28
C ASP A 69 14.93 6.49 1.64
N SER A 70 14.08 5.91 2.48
CA SER A 70 14.14 4.49 2.88
C SER A 70 13.83 3.52 1.73
N LEU A 71 12.95 3.91 0.78
CA LEU A 71 12.65 3.10 -0.40
C LEU A 71 13.79 3.10 -1.44
N SER A 72 14.60 4.17 -1.50
CA SER A 72 15.58 4.38 -2.55
C SER A 72 16.56 3.22 -2.78
N PRO A 73 17.16 2.59 -1.75
CA PRO A 73 18.02 1.41 -1.93
C PRO A 73 17.26 0.19 -2.48
N MET A 74 16.00 0.00 -2.08
CA MET A 74 15.15 -1.09 -2.55
C MET A 74 14.79 -0.90 -4.03
N MET A 75 14.44 0.33 -4.42
CA MET A 75 14.17 0.69 -5.81
C MET A 75 15.40 0.50 -6.70
N LYS A 76 16.59 0.94 -6.27
CA LYS A 76 17.84 0.72 -7.03
C LYS A 76 18.09 -0.77 -7.30
N ARG A 77 17.84 -1.63 -6.31
CA ARG A 77 17.94 -3.09 -6.47
C ARG A 77 16.90 -3.65 -7.43
N ALA A 78 15.64 -3.22 -7.31
CA ALA A 78 14.57 -3.65 -8.20
C ALA A 78 14.86 -3.27 -9.66
N MET A 79 15.27 -2.01 -9.92
CA MET A 79 15.65 -1.55 -11.26
C MET A 79 16.82 -2.34 -11.86
N LYS A 80 17.81 -2.73 -11.04
CA LYS A 80 18.92 -3.58 -11.48
C LYS A 80 18.41 -4.95 -11.94
N VAL A 81 17.48 -5.55 -11.20
CA VAL A 81 16.86 -6.84 -11.56
C VAL A 81 16.07 -6.70 -12.86
N GLU A 82 15.24 -5.66 -12.98
CA GLU A 82 14.41 -5.42 -14.17
C GLU A 82 15.25 -5.26 -15.44
N LYS A 83 16.40 -4.59 -15.33
CA LYS A 83 17.37 -4.48 -16.43
C LYS A 83 17.95 -5.83 -16.84
N ILE A 84 18.19 -6.73 -15.89
CA ILE A 84 18.74 -8.07 -16.16
C ILE A 84 17.66 -8.99 -16.75
N THR A 85 16.44 -8.92 -16.24
CA THR A 85 15.33 -9.80 -16.66
C THR A 85 14.58 -9.29 -17.89
N ASN A 86 14.98 -8.14 -18.44
CA ASN A 86 14.31 -7.46 -19.56
C ASN A 86 12.79 -7.35 -19.36
N GLY A 87 12.37 -6.98 -18.15
CA GLY A 87 10.96 -6.94 -17.81
C GLY A 87 10.70 -6.38 -16.42
N ALA A 88 9.56 -5.73 -16.27
CA ALA A 88 9.12 -5.19 -14.99
C ALA A 88 8.83 -6.31 -13.98
N SER A 89 9.24 -6.05 -12.74
CA SER A 89 8.97 -6.95 -11.63
C SER A 89 7.73 -6.48 -10.87
N TYR A 90 6.91 -7.43 -10.40
CA TYR A 90 5.78 -7.13 -9.49
C TYR A 90 6.24 -6.24 -8.32
N TYR A 91 7.40 -6.59 -7.77
CA TYR A 91 7.98 -5.92 -6.63
C TYR A 91 8.42 -4.48 -6.95
N GLY A 92 9.07 -4.27 -8.10
CA GLY A 92 9.42 -2.93 -8.58
C GLY A 92 8.19 -2.06 -8.81
N ALA A 93 7.13 -2.63 -9.39
CA ALA A 93 5.87 -1.93 -9.57
C ALA A 93 5.23 -1.51 -8.23
N MET A 94 5.21 -2.39 -7.22
CA MET A 94 4.75 -2.05 -5.87
C MET A 94 5.57 -0.92 -5.24
N LEU A 95 6.91 -0.96 -5.37
CA LEU A 95 7.77 0.09 -4.82
C LEU A 95 7.50 1.46 -5.47
N ARG A 96 7.23 1.48 -6.78
CA ARG A 96 6.86 2.71 -7.49
C ARG A 96 5.51 3.25 -7.02
N LEU A 97 4.50 2.41 -6.85
CA LEU A 97 3.21 2.84 -6.29
C LEU A 97 3.35 3.40 -4.87
N ASN A 98 4.15 2.75 -4.01
CA ASN A 98 4.41 3.23 -2.66
C ASN A 98 5.13 4.59 -2.67
N ARG A 99 6.11 4.76 -3.57
CA ARG A 99 6.77 6.05 -3.77
C ARG A 99 5.79 7.11 -4.26
N ALA A 100 4.91 6.78 -5.21
CA ALA A 100 3.89 7.71 -5.70
C ALA A 100 2.94 8.19 -4.60
N VAL A 101 2.51 7.29 -3.70
CA VAL A 101 1.70 7.68 -2.52
C VAL A 101 2.47 8.61 -1.59
N ALA A 102 3.77 8.38 -1.38
CA ALA A 102 4.57 9.26 -0.54
C ALA A 102 4.81 10.63 -1.21
N LEU A 103 5.03 10.67 -2.52
CA LEU A 103 5.13 11.91 -3.31
C LEU A 103 3.83 12.73 -3.23
N SER A 104 2.67 12.09 -3.36
CA SER A 104 1.39 12.80 -3.18
C SER A 104 1.19 13.31 -1.75
N CYS A 105 1.69 12.59 -0.75
CA CYS A 105 1.71 13.08 0.64
C CYS A 105 2.65 14.28 0.83
N LEU A 106 3.61 14.51 -0.07
CA LEU A 106 4.42 15.73 -0.12
C LEU A 106 3.75 16.84 -0.95
N GLY A 107 2.73 16.53 -1.73
CA GLY A 107 2.09 17.46 -2.67
C GLY A 107 2.73 17.46 -4.06
N GLU A 108 3.69 16.57 -4.32
CA GLU A 108 4.36 16.38 -5.61
C GLU A 108 3.50 15.49 -6.51
N PHE A 109 2.33 16.01 -6.93
CA PHE A 109 1.30 15.23 -7.63
C PHE A 109 1.71 14.83 -9.04
N ASP A 110 2.45 15.69 -9.77
CA ASP A 110 2.87 15.39 -11.14
C ASP A 110 3.86 14.22 -11.16
N GLU A 111 4.84 14.20 -10.25
CA GLU A 111 5.78 13.09 -10.08
C GLU A 111 5.09 11.81 -9.59
N ALA A 112 4.07 11.94 -8.72
CA ALA A 112 3.27 10.81 -8.26
C ALA A 112 2.48 10.17 -9.41
N ILE A 113 1.89 11.00 -10.29
CA ILE A 113 1.22 10.55 -11.51
C ILE A 113 2.23 9.88 -12.44
N GLU A 114 3.38 10.48 -12.71
CA GLU A 114 4.41 9.92 -13.60
C GLU A 114 4.91 8.55 -13.11
N GLU A 115 5.18 8.37 -11.81
CA GLU A 115 5.57 7.06 -11.26
C GLU A 115 4.45 6.03 -11.39
N THR A 116 3.19 6.45 -11.28
CA THR A 116 2.04 5.56 -11.41
C THR A 116 1.78 5.17 -12.87
N ASP A 117 1.92 6.09 -13.81
CA ASP A 117 1.79 5.82 -15.25
C ASP A 117 2.87 4.85 -15.74
N LYS A 118 4.11 4.99 -15.23
CA LYS A 118 5.16 3.98 -15.45
C LYS A 118 4.69 2.59 -15.01
N VAL A 119 4.07 2.47 -13.84
CA VAL A 119 3.54 1.19 -13.35
C VAL A 119 2.43 0.65 -14.27
N LEU A 120 1.49 1.50 -14.69
CA LEU A 120 0.38 1.08 -15.53
C LEU A 120 0.82 0.66 -16.93
N SER A 121 1.87 1.29 -17.49
CA SER A 121 2.47 0.89 -18.76
C SER A 121 3.08 -0.52 -18.70
N LEU A 122 3.61 -0.90 -17.53
CA LEU A 122 4.22 -2.21 -17.28
C LEU A 122 3.19 -3.28 -16.94
N ALA A 123 2.05 -2.88 -16.39
CA ALA A 123 0.95 -3.75 -15.97
C ALA A 123 -0.01 -4.13 -17.13
N ALA A 124 0.42 -4.01 -18.38
CA ALA A 124 -0.39 -4.34 -19.56
C ALA A 124 -0.78 -5.83 -19.66
N THR A 125 -0.12 -6.71 -18.89
CA THR A 125 -0.44 -8.15 -18.83
C THR A 125 -1.39 -8.48 -17.68
N ASP A 126 -2.25 -9.48 -17.85
CA ASP A 126 -3.18 -9.97 -16.81
C ASP A 126 -2.51 -10.35 -15.48
N LYS A 127 -1.21 -10.65 -15.49
CA LYS A 127 -0.41 -10.96 -14.30
C LYS A 127 -0.40 -9.83 -13.26
N TYR A 128 -0.63 -8.59 -13.66
CA TYR A 128 -0.48 -7.41 -12.80
C TYR A 128 -1.81 -6.70 -12.48
N ARG A 129 -2.95 -7.40 -12.54
CA ARG A 129 -4.27 -6.78 -12.34
C ARG A 129 -4.46 -6.09 -10.98
N ILE A 130 -3.93 -6.65 -9.89
CA ILE A 130 -3.98 -6.01 -8.56
C ILE A 130 -3.19 -4.68 -8.57
N ILE A 131 -1.99 -4.69 -9.17
CA ILE A 131 -1.17 -3.49 -9.33
C ILE A 131 -1.88 -2.44 -10.17
N LYS A 132 -2.53 -2.87 -11.26
CA LYS A 132 -3.31 -1.98 -12.13
C LYS A 132 -4.48 -1.35 -11.37
N MET A 133 -5.22 -2.14 -10.58
CA MET A 133 -6.31 -1.66 -9.74
C MET A 133 -5.82 -0.60 -8.74
N MET A 134 -4.73 -0.90 -8.01
CA MET A 134 -4.13 0.04 -7.06
C MET A 134 -3.62 1.32 -7.74
N GLY A 135 -2.97 1.19 -8.91
CA GLY A 135 -2.50 2.33 -9.69
C GLY A 135 -3.65 3.23 -10.15
N CYS A 136 -4.74 2.65 -10.65
CA CYS A 136 -5.94 3.41 -11.05
C CYS A 136 -6.58 4.12 -9.85
N HIS A 137 -6.67 3.44 -8.70
CA HIS A 137 -7.13 4.07 -7.45
C HIS A 137 -6.23 5.26 -7.04
N ASN A 138 -4.91 5.09 -7.09
CA ASN A 138 -3.96 6.15 -6.75
C ASN A 138 -4.08 7.35 -7.69
N LEU A 139 -4.16 7.10 -9.01
CA LEU A 139 -4.41 8.17 -9.98
C LEU A 139 -5.71 8.92 -9.68
N ALA A 140 -6.80 8.20 -9.35
CA ALA A 140 -8.05 8.84 -8.96
C ALA A 140 -7.87 9.81 -7.78
N SER A 141 -7.12 9.37 -6.76
CA SER A 141 -6.79 10.22 -5.61
C SER A 141 -5.93 11.43 -6.00
N PHE A 142 -4.93 11.25 -6.86
CA PHE A 142 -4.01 12.31 -7.27
C PHE A 142 -4.69 13.36 -8.14
N TYR A 143 -5.41 12.94 -9.18
CA TYR A 143 -6.16 13.84 -10.06
C TYR A 143 -7.22 14.64 -9.31
N ARG A 144 -7.90 14.04 -8.31
CA ARG A 144 -8.84 14.77 -7.45
C ARG A 144 -8.16 15.83 -6.59
N THR A 145 -7.01 15.49 -6.00
CA THR A 145 -6.39 16.28 -4.92
C THR A 145 -5.44 17.35 -5.43
N ARG A 146 -5.02 17.28 -6.70
CA ARG A 146 -4.17 18.27 -7.37
C ARG A 146 -4.63 19.70 -7.04
N ALA A 147 -3.76 20.47 -6.40
CA ALA A 147 -4.08 21.73 -5.72
C ALA A 147 -4.81 22.74 -6.62
N GLY A 148 -6.13 22.87 -6.48
CA GLY A 148 -6.96 23.86 -7.20
C GLY A 148 -7.24 23.55 -8.67
N GLU A 149 -6.66 22.48 -9.21
CA GLU A 149 -6.78 22.05 -10.62
C GLU A 149 -7.39 20.64 -10.74
N GLY A 150 -8.01 20.14 -9.67
CA GLY A 150 -8.47 18.76 -9.60
C GLY A 150 -9.32 18.38 -10.81
N ASP A 151 -8.88 17.38 -11.56
CA ASP A 151 -9.61 16.84 -12.71
C ASP A 151 -10.53 15.72 -12.21
N ILE A 152 -11.72 16.13 -11.75
CA ILE A 152 -12.72 15.23 -11.17
C ILE A 152 -13.21 14.20 -12.19
N GLU A 153 -13.30 14.56 -13.47
CA GLU A 153 -13.75 13.64 -14.51
C GLU A 153 -12.69 12.55 -14.76
N THR A 154 -11.41 12.93 -14.88
CA THR A 154 -10.33 11.95 -14.96
C THR A 154 -10.25 11.10 -13.69
N ALA A 155 -10.42 11.70 -12.51
CA ALA A 155 -10.45 10.97 -11.25
C ALA A 155 -11.56 9.90 -11.22
N ARG A 156 -12.77 10.25 -11.71
CA ARG A 156 -13.90 9.33 -11.84
C ARG A 156 -13.62 8.20 -12.82
N GLU A 157 -13.03 8.50 -13.98
CA GLU A 157 -12.65 7.49 -14.98
C GLU A 157 -11.69 6.46 -14.38
N LYS A 158 -10.64 6.93 -13.68
CA LYS A 158 -9.66 6.03 -13.04
C LYS A 158 -10.28 5.24 -11.90
N LEU A 159 -11.18 5.83 -11.11
CA LEU A 159 -11.89 5.12 -10.05
C LEU A 159 -12.84 4.04 -10.62
N SER A 160 -13.53 4.33 -11.73
CA SER A 160 -14.39 3.35 -12.42
C SER A 160 -13.57 2.15 -12.87
N THR A 161 -12.39 2.39 -13.46
CA THR A 161 -11.46 1.33 -13.86
C THR A 161 -11.01 0.50 -12.66
N ALA A 162 -10.68 1.13 -11.53
CA ALA A 162 -10.30 0.42 -10.31
C ALA A 162 -11.44 -0.45 -9.76
N LYS A 163 -12.69 0.04 -9.80
CA LYS A 163 -13.88 -0.70 -9.36
C LYS A 163 -14.16 -1.94 -10.21
N GLU A 164 -14.06 -1.80 -11.53
CA GLU A 164 -14.24 -2.92 -12.46
C GLU A 164 -13.20 -4.00 -12.17
N LEU A 165 -11.92 -3.64 -12.06
CA LEU A 165 -10.86 -4.57 -11.71
C LEU A 165 -11.08 -5.24 -10.34
N LEU A 166 -11.54 -4.50 -9.33
CA LEU A 166 -11.82 -5.07 -8.01
C LEU A 166 -12.92 -6.14 -8.08
N ARG A 167 -13.99 -5.89 -8.85
CA ARG A 167 -15.08 -6.88 -9.05
C ARG A 167 -14.56 -8.14 -9.70
N GLU A 168 -13.74 -8.01 -10.74
CA GLU A 168 -13.16 -9.16 -11.44
C GLU A 168 -12.18 -9.95 -10.55
N LEU A 169 -11.46 -9.26 -9.65
CA LEU A 169 -10.50 -9.84 -8.73
C LEU A 169 -11.13 -10.42 -7.46
N GLN A 170 -12.43 -10.19 -7.22
CA GLN A 170 -13.13 -10.62 -6.01
C GLN A 170 -12.93 -12.12 -5.68
N PRO A 171 -13.01 -13.07 -6.64
CA PRO A 171 -12.80 -14.49 -6.33
C PRO A 171 -11.38 -14.79 -5.81
N THR A 172 -10.38 -14.03 -6.26
CA THR A 172 -8.97 -14.20 -5.88
C THR A 172 -8.60 -13.45 -4.60
N LEU A 173 -9.29 -12.34 -4.32
CA LEU A 173 -8.98 -11.45 -3.21
C LEU A 173 -9.79 -11.74 -1.94
N SER A 174 -10.46 -12.89 -1.80
CA SER A 174 -11.47 -13.14 -0.75
C SER A 174 -11.12 -12.63 0.66
N THR A 175 -9.86 -12.79 1.11
CA THR A 175 -9.41 -12.30 2.43
C THR A 175 -9.10 -10.80 2.48
N ASN A 176 -8.63 -10.21 1.38
CA ASN A 176 -8.22 -8.80 1.29
C ASN A 176 -9.27 -7.91 0.61
N PHE A 177 -10.33 -8.50 0.05
CA PHE A 177 -11.38 -7.81 -0.68
C PHE A 177 -12.05 -6.72 0.16
N PRO A 178 -12.41 -6.95 1.45
CA PRO A 178 -12.99 -5.88 2.27
C PRO A 178 -12.08 -4.67 2.40
N THR A 179 -10.77 -4.88 2.50
CA THR A 179 -9.78 -3.79 2.60
C THR A 179 -9.75 -2.95 1.32
N TYR A 180 -9.64 -3.61 0.16
CA TYR A 180 -9.62 -2.89 -1.13
C TYR A 180 -10.96 -2.22 -1.44
N HIS A 181 -12.07 -2.87 -1.11
CA HIS A 181 -13.40 -2.29 -1.22
C HIS A 181 -13.53 -1.03 -0.35
N ASN A 182 -13.08 -1.08 0.90
CA ASN A 182 -13.15 0.08 1.80
C ASN A 182 -12.34 1.26 1.26
N ILE A 183 -11.15 0.99 0.73
CA ILE A 183 -10.28 2.00 0.09
C ILE A 183 -11.00 2.65 -1.10
N ILE A 184 -11.61 1.85 -1.97
CA ILE A 184 -12.39 2.36 -3.11
C ILE A 184 -13.58 3.21 -2.65
N CYS A 185 -14.32 2.78 -1.63
CA CYS A 185 -15.46 3.56 -1.11
C CYS A 185 -15.03 4.88 -0.47
N CYS A 186 -13.87 4.94 0.19
CA CYS A 186 -13.31 6.21 0.67
C CYS A 186 -13.12 7.20 -0.49
N MET A 187 -12.65 6.70 -1.64
CA MET A 187 -12.42 7.50 -2.84
C MET A 187 -13.74 7.94 -3.48
N GLU A 188 -14.74 7.07 -3.55
CA GLU A 188 -16.10 7.40 -4.02
C GLU A 188 -16.73 8.53 -3.20
N HIS A 189 -16.76 8.37 -1.87
CA HIS A 189 -17.28 9.41 -0.99
C HIS A 189 -16.48 10.71 -1.09
N SER A 190 -15.17 10.64 -1.33
CA SER A 190 -14.35 11.83 -1.53
C SER A 190 -14.76 12.61 -2.79
N ILE A 191 -15.08 11.91 -3.88
CA ILE A 191 -15.61 12.54 -5.11
C ILE A 191 -17.00 13.12 -4.85
N ASP A 192 -17.88 12.39 -4.15
CA ASP A 192 -19.22 12.88 -3.79
C ASP A 192 -19.13 14.19 -3.00
N ILE A 193 -18.17 14.32 -2.07
CA ILE A 193 -17.91 15.57 -1.34
C ILE A 193 -17.51 16.71 -2.28
N ASP A 194 -16.60 16.46 -3.23
CA ASP A 194 -16.18 17.48 -4.22
C ASP A 194 -17.37 17.95 -5.07
N GLU A 195 -18.34 17.07 -5.34
CA GLU A 195 -19.56 17.40 -6.07
C GLU A 195 -20.72 17.90 -5.18
N SER A 196 -20.51 18.02 -3.86
CA SER A 196 -21.54 18.36 -2.88
C SER A 196 -22.77 17.40 -2.92
N LYS A 197 -22.52 16.13 -3.23
CA LYS A 197 -23.52 15.05 -3.25
C LYS A 197 -23.39 14.20 -2.00
N ASN A 198 -24.50 13.66 -1.51
CA ASN A 198 -24.54 12.65 -0.45
C ASN A 198 -23.73 12.99 0.81
N LEU A 199 -23.61 14.28 1.17
CA LEU A 199 -22.70 14.76 2.21
C LEU A 199 -22.93 14.09 3.57
N GLU A 200 -24.19 13.85 3.95
CA GLU A 200 -24.51 13.17 5.20
C GLU A 200 -24.06 11.70 5.22
N SER A 201 -24.26 10.99 4.12
CA SER A 201 -23.82 9.61 3.99
C SER A 201 -22.29 9.52 4.03
N ALA A 202 -21.59 10.44 3.33
CA ALA A 202 -20.14 10.54 3.40
C ALA A 202 -19.65 10.86 4.83
N ARG A 203 -20.36 11.74 5.54
CA ARG A 203 -20.08 12.10 6.94
C ARG A 203 -20.16 10.90 7.87
N GLU A 204 -21.26 10.14 7.80
CA GLU A 204 -21.46 8.93 8.61
C GLU A 204 -20.38 7.90 8.31
N PHE A 205 -20.08 7.70 7.02
CA PHE A 205 -19.03 6.79 6.57
C PHE A 205 -17.68 7.13 7.19
N PHE A 206 -17.20 8.38 7.06
CA PHE A 206 -15.88 8.76 7.58
C PHE A 206 -15.82 8.83 9.12
N LYS A 207 -16.92 9.18 9.80
CA LYS A 207 -17.01 9.05 11.26
C LYS A 207 -16.79 7.61 11.70
N LYS A 208 -17.47 6.66 11.05
CA LYS A 208 -17.31 5.23 11.31
C LYS A 208 -15.89 4.74 11.02
N GLN A 209 -15.23 5.24 9.98
CA GLN A 209 -13.83 4.89 9.71
C GLN A 209 -12.87 5.31 10.84
N LEU A 210 -13.15 6.44 11.51
CA LEU A 210 -12.35 6.91 12.66
C LEU A 210 -12.56 6.08 13.95
N GLU A 211 -13.59 5.24 14.01
CA GLU A 211 -13.82 4.33 15.14
C GLU A 211 -12.89 3.11 15.10
N PHE A 212 -12.32 2.78 13.93
CA PHE A 212 -11.43 1.64 13.76
C PHE A 212 -9.96 2.03 14.00
N PRO A 213 -9.14 1.14 14.58
CA PRO A 213 -7.71 1.36 14.67
C PRO A 213 -7.10 1.53 13.28
N THR A 214 -6.58 2.73 13.02
CA THR A 214 -5.96 3.11 11.75
C THR A 214 -4.64 3.81 12.00
N GLY A 215 -3.75 3.79 11.01
CA GLY A 215 -2.51 4.58 11.06
C GLY A 215 -2.81 6.08 11.02
N THR A 216 -1.92 6.88 11.59
CA THR A 216 -2.06 8.35 11.65
C THR A 216 -2.28 8.95 10.27
N ARG A 217 -1.60 8.49 9.22
CA ARG A 217 -1.80 8.98 7.85
C ARG A 217 -3.24 8.80 7.34
N ALA A 218 -3.85 7.65 7.60
CA ALA A 218 -5.22 7.38 7.20
C ALA A 218 -6.22 8.16 8.08
N GLU A 219 -5.96 8.28 9.38
CA GLU A 219 -6.71 9.17 10.29
C GLU A 219 -6.76 10.60 9.72
N LEU A 220 -5.62 11.15 9.30
CA LEU A 220 -5.53 12.49 8.70
C LEU A 220 -6.40 12.64 7.46
N SER A 221 -6.40 11.62 6.59
CA SER A 221 -7.20 11.62 5.35
C SER A 221 -8.70 11.59 5.64
N TYR A 222 -9.14 10.80 6.63
CA TYR A 222 -10.56 10.76 7.04
C TYR A 222 -11.00 12.07 7.69
N ARG A 223 -10.13 12.69 8.49
CA ARG A 223 -10.40 14.01 9.08
C ARG A 223 -10.47 15.11 8.02
N ASP A 224 -9.61 15.07 7.01
CA ASP A 224 -9.67 16.03 5.89
C ASP A 224 -11.01 15.95 5.15
N ALA A 225 -11.47 14.72 4.87
CA ALA A 225 -12.79 14.50 4.27
C ALA A 225 -13.92 15.06 5.15
N LEU A 226 -13.89 14.82 6.47
CA LEU A 226 -14.86 15.39 7.41
C LEU A 226 -14.80 16.91 7.47
N ALA A 227 -13.60 17.50 7.49
CA ALA A 227 -13.43 18.95 7.49
C ALA A 227 -14.09 19.59 6.26
N ARG A 228 -13.85 19.00 5.08
CA ARG A 228 -14.46 19.43 3.81
C ARG A 228 -15.98 19.26 3.80
N ILE A 229 -16.50 18.16 4.35
CA ILE A 229 -17.95 17.96 4.52
C ILE A 229 -18.54 19.06 5.40
N CYS A 230 -17.95 19.33 6.57
CA CYS A 230 -18.40 20.38 7.47
C CYS A 230 -18.40 21.76 6.78
N LEU A 231 -17.35 22.09 6.02
CA LEU A 231 -17.32 23.33 5.22
C LEU A 231 -18.47 23.39 4.20
N ALA A 232 -18.71 22.30 3.46
CA ALA A 232 -19.78 22.24 2.46
C ALA A 232 -21.18 22.41 3.07
N LEU A 233 -21.33 22.09 4.36
CA LEU A 233 -22.57 22.24 5.13
C LEU A 233 -22.65 23.56 5.92
N GLY A 234 -21.63 24.41 5.85
CA GLY A 234 -21.54 25.67 6.60
C GLY A 234 -21.14 25.52 8.08
N GLU A 235 -20.71 24.34 8.50
CA GLU A 235 -20.29 24.01 9.87
C GLU A 235 -18.81 24.38 10.10
N THR A 236 -18.50 25.67 10.04
CA THR A 236 -17.11 26.17 10.02
C THR A 236 -16.31 25.78 11.27
N ASP A 237 -16.90 25.86 12.47
CA ASP A 237 -16.21 25.52 13.72
C ASP A 237 -15.81 24.04 13.75
N ALA A 238 -16.73 23.14 13.36
CA ALA A 238 -16.46 21.71 13.28
C ALA A 238 -15.37 21.37 12.25
N ALA A 239 -15.33 22.11 11.12
CA ALA A 239 -14.27 21.96 10.15
C ALA A 239 -12.91 22.39 10.72
N ASN A 240 -12.86 23.53 11.43
CA ASN A 240 -11.64 24.04 12.05
C ASN A 240 -11.09 23.10 13.12
N GLU A 241 -11.96 22.43 13.89
CA GLU A 241 -11.53 21.38 14.82
C GLU A 241 -10.80 20.23 14.11
N GLN A 242 -11.31 19.78 12.96
CA GLN A 242 -10.64 18.75 12.18
C GLN A 242 -9.30 19.25 11.61
N PHE A 243 -9.27 20.46 11.04
CA PHE A 243 -8.04 21.05 10.51
C PHE A 243 -6.97 21.23 11.58
N ALA A 244 -7.34 21.58 12.82
CA ALA A 244 -6.39 21.75 13.91
C ALA A 244 -5.65 20.44 14.21
N VAL A 245 -6.36 19.31 14.26
CA VAL A 245 -5.75 17.99 14.43
C VAL A 245 -4.86 17.64 13.25
N ILE A 246 -5.30 17.93 12.02
CA ILE A 246 -4.54 17.65 10.80
C ILE A 246 -3.23 18.44 10.75
N ALA A 247 -3.28 19.74 11.04
CA ALA A 247 -2.12 20.61 11.08
C ALA A 247 -1.10 20.16 12.14
N GLN A 248 -1.57 19.74 13.32
CA GLN A 248 -0.71 19.28 14.41
C GLN A 248 -0.02 17.95 14.07
N LYS A 249 -0.80 16.91 13.76
CA LYS A 249 -0.28 15.54 13.56
C LYS A 249 0.37 15.36 12.19
N GLY A 250 -0.11 16.08 11.18
CA GLY A 250 0.29 15.95 9.78
C GLY A 250 1.28 16.99 9.30
N SER A 251 1.96 17.74 10.17
CA SER A 251 2.79 18.91 9.83
C SER A 251 3.83 18.70 8.72
N LYS A 252 4.30 17.46 8.52
CA LYS A 252 5.25 17.09 7.45
C LYS A 252 4.59 16.70 6.12
N THR A 253 3.26 16.59 6.09
CA THR A 253 2.46 16.21 4.92
C THR A 253 1.86 17.44 4.25
N TYR A 254 1.50 17.29 2.98
CA TYR A 254 0.72 18.28 2.22
C TYR A 254 -0.57 18.65 2.95
N LEU A 255 -1.35 17.66 3.41
CA LEU A 255 -2.60 17.91 4.14
C LEU A 255 -2.38 18.74 5.40
N GLY A 256 -1.34 18.45 6.18
CA GLY A 256 -1.02 19.24 7.38
C GLY A 256 -0.68 20.69 7.05
N ARG A 257 0.08 20.94 5.99
CA ARG A 257 0.41 22.30 5.54
C ARG A 257 -0.82 23.05 5.02
N GLU A 258 -1.68 22.39 4.25
CA GLU A 258 -2.93 23.00 3.76
C GLU A 258 -3.91 23.29 4.90
N ALA A 259 -4.05 22.37 5.87
CA ALA A 259 -4.85 22.59 7.06
C ALA A 259 -4.34 23.78 7.88
N ALA A 260 -3.02 23.91 8.06
CA ALA A 260 -2.43 25.04 8.75
C ALA A 260 -2.70 26.38 8.05
N LYS A 261 -2.67 26.41 6.71
CA LYS A 261 -3.03 27.61 5.92
C LYS A 261 -4.49 28.00 6.10
N LYS A 262 -5.41 27.03 6.19
CA LYS A 262 -6.85 27.29 6.36
C LYS A 262 -7.20 27.85 7.75
N LEU A 263 -6.36 27.62 8.75
CA LEU A 263 -6.53 28.11 10.12
C LEU A 263 -5.90 29.49 10.38
N ALA A 264 -5.06 29.97 9.46
CA ALA A 264 -4.35 31.25 9.55
C ALA A 264 -5.17 32.40 8.95
#